data_AF-A0A497MPQ8-F1
#
_entry.id   AF-A0A497MPQ8-F1
#
_cell.length_a   1.000
_cell.length_b   1.000
_cell.length_c   1.000
_cell.angle_alpha   90.00
_cell.angle_beta   90.00
_cell.angle_gamma   90.00
#
_symmetry.space_group_name_H-M   'P 1'
#
loop_
_entity.id
_entity.type
_entity.pdbx_description
1 polymer ?
#
loop_
_entity_poly.entity_id
_entity_poly.type
_entity_poly.pdbx_seq_one_letter_code
_entity_poly.pdbx_strand_id
1 'polypeptide(L)'
;MFFCASPEKDLKKVIENEWKNRKRFDIDPPYKKGTIKITRVEVAEKTPEGILEHNIFLIEEPELLRAEIASLMNPRIKWTFEDFDKALKTAGFRKVYMTEGNCAVAVKP
;
A
#
# COMPACT_ATOMS: atom_id res chain seq x y z
N MET A 1 14.30 -4.68 -7.04
CA MET A 1 13.03 -4.21 -6.44
C MET A 1 12.35 -5.43 -5.86
N PHE A 2 12.10 -5.45 -4.55
CA PHE A 2 11.43 -6.58 -3.90
C PHE A 2 9.93 -6.29 -3.84
N PHE A 3 9.13 -7.20 -4.38
CA PHE A 3 7.68 -7.14 -4.29
C PHE A 3 7.21 -8.37 -3.53
N CYS A 4 6.61 -8.18 -2.37
CA CYS A 4 5.97 -9.26 -1.64
C CYS A 4 4.60 -9.51 -2.27
N ALA A 5 4.40 -10.69 -2.88
CA ALA A 5 3.14 -11.07 -3.50
C ALA A 5 2.48 -12.18 -2.68
N SER A 6 1.17 -12.11 -2.48
CA SER A 6 0.43 -13.21 -1.87
C SER A 6 0.49 -14.44 -2.80
N PRO A 7 0.70 -15.67 -2.26
CA PRO A 7 0.59 -16.90 -3.03
C PRO A 7 -0.86 -17.25 -3.38
N GLU A 8 -1.85 -16.59 -2.76
CA GLU A 8 -3.27 -16.74 -3.08
C GLU A 8 -3.56 -16.11 -4.46
N LYS A 9 -4.13 -16.91 -5.36
CA LYS A 9 -4.45 -16.50 -6.73
C LYS A 9 -5.71 -15.64 -6.84
N ASP A 10 -6.59 -15.73 -5.84
CA ASP A 10 -7.83 -14.96 -5.79
C ASP A 10 -7.58 -13.62 -5.09
N LEU A 11 -7.29 -12.58 -5.88
CA LEU A 11 -7.10 -11.22 -5.39
C LEU A 11 -8.29 -10.73 -4.55
N LYS A 12 -9.52 -11.08 -4.94
CA LYS A 12 -10.72 -10.68 -4.21
C LYS A 12 -10.70 -11.28 -2.80
N LYS A 13 -10.34 -12.56 -2.68
CA LYS A 13 -10.20 -13.23 -1.38
C LYS A 13 -9.09 -12.60 -0.52
N VAL A 14 -7.97 -12.21 -1.12
CA VAL A 14 -6.89 -11.49 -0.42
C VAL A 14 -7.40 -10.14 0.12
N ILE A 15 -8.07 -9.35 -0.72
CA ILE A 15 -8.65 -8.05 -0.35
C ILE A 15 -9.66 -8.21 0.77
N GLU A 16 -10.58 -9.19 0.68
CA GLU A 16 -11.59 -9.43 1.72
C GLU A 16 -10.96 -9.83 3.07
N ASN A 17 -9.95 -10.68 3.05
CA ASN A 17 -9.29 -11.14 4.26
C ASN A 17 -8.54 -10.00 4.96
N GLU A 18 -7.80 -9.18 4.21
CA GLU A 18 -7.17 -8.01 4.82
C GLU A 18 -8.24 -7.03 5.32
N TRP A 19 -9.23 -6.72 4.48
CA TRP A 19 -10.26 -5.73 4.83
C TRP A 19 -11.01 -6.08 6.12
N LYS A 20 -11.26 -7.36 6.37
CA LYS A 20 -11.87 -7.83 7.62
C LYS A 20 -10.99 -7.52 8.84
N ASN A 21 -9.69 -7.77 8.74
CA ASN A 21 -8.74 -7.67 9.84
C ASN A 21 -8.17 -6.25 10.05
N ARG A 22 -8.25 -5.38 9.04
CA ARG A 22 -7.67 -4.03 9.07
C ARG A 22 -8.48 -3.04 9.91
N LYS A 23 -7.82 -2.11 10.61
CA LYS A 23 -8.49 -0.91 11.11
C LYS A 23 -8.91 0.00 9.96
N ARG A 24 -10.05 0.67 10.11
CA ARG A 24 -10.63 1.53 9.05
C ARG A 24 -10.07 2.95 9.17
N PHE A 25 -9.73 3.31 10.39
CA PHE A 25 -9.07 4.55 10.77
C PHE A 25 -7.90 4.22 11.68
N ASP A 26 -6.76 4.85 11.44
CA ASP A 26 -5.62 4.84 12.33
C ASP A 26 -5.13 6.27 12.51
N ILE A 27 -4.92 6.68 13.76
CA ILE A 27 -4.52 8.05 14.09
C ILE A 27 -3.24 7.94 14.89
N ASP A 28 -2.16 8.45 14.31
CA ASP A 28 -0.87 8.48 14.98
C ASP A 28 -0.89 9.56 16.07
N PRO A 29 -0.10 9.37 17.16
CA PRO A 29 0.11 10.45 18.11
C PRO A 29 0.71 11.67 17.40
N PRO A 30 0.33 12.91 17.78
CA PRO A 30 0.87 14.10 17.14
C PRO A 30 2.39 14.19 17.29
N TYR A 31 3.07 14.41 16.16
CA TYR A 31 4.50 14.71 16.13
C TYR A 31 4.70 16.22 16.18
N LYS A 32 5.58 16.69 17.07
CA LYS A 32 5.88 18.13 17.22
C LYS A 32 7.34 18.42 16.91
N LYS A 33 7.57 19.43 16.07
CA LYS A 33 8.90 19.99 15.80
C LYS A 33 8.82 21.51 15.75
N GLY A 34 9.39 22.17 16.76
CA GLY A 34 9.27 23.62 16.93
C GLY A 34 7.80 24.03 17.15
N THR A 35 7.33 24.98 16.32
CA THR A 35 5.95 25.47 16.32
C THR A 35 4.99 24.63 15.50
N ILE A 36 5.50 23.66 14.73
CA ILE A 36 4.70 22.80 13.85
C ILE A 36 4.32 21.52 14.59
N LYS A 37 3.04 21.16 14.52
CA LYS A 37 2.49 19.88 14.98
C LYS A 37 1.83 19.17 13.81
N ILE A 38 2.15 17.91 13.62
CA ILE A 38 1.63 17.08 12.53
C ILE A 38 0.93 15.87 13.12
N THR A 39 -0.30 15.62 12.70
CA THR A 39 -1.03 14.40 13.04
C THR A 39 -1.35 13.66 11.75
N ARG A 40 -0.90 12.41 11.63
CA ARG A 40 -1.30 11.53 10.52
C ARG A 40 -2.60 10.83 10.90
N VAL A 41 -3.58 10.91 10.01
CA VAL A 41 -4.80 10.11 10.03
C VAL A 41 -4.80 9.25 8.78
N GLU A 42 -4.76 7.95 8.95
CA GLU A 42 -4.94 7.00 7.86
C GLU A 42 -6.42 6.60 7.77
N VAL A 43 -6.99 6.70 6.57
CA VAL A 43 -8.32 6.18 6.25
C VAL A 43 -8.17 5.12 5.17
N ALA A 44 -8.62 3.90 5.45
CA ALA A 44 -8.56 2.80 4.50
C ALA A 44 -9.86 2.72 3.68
N GLU A 45 -9.75 2.64 2.37
CA GLU A 45 -10.84 2.39 1.43
C GLU A 45 -10.60 1.06 0.70
N LYS A 46 -11.62 0.22 0.60
CA LYS A 46 -11.57 -1.03 -0.16
C LYS A 46 -11.92 -0.76 -1.62
N THR A 47 -11.06 -1.17 -2.54
CA THR A 47 -11.30 -1.08 -3.99
C THR A 47 -11.21 -2.48 -4.64
N PRO A 48 -11.62 -2.66 -5.91
CA PRO A 48 -11.41 -3.90 -6.64
C PRO A 48 -9.93 -4.28 -6.82
N GLU A 49 -9.03 -3.31 -6.80
CA GLU A 49 -7.59 -3.46 -7.04
C GLU A 49 -6.76 -3.57 -5.74
N GLY A 50 -7.37 -3.38 -4.57
CA GLY A 50 -6.65 -3.42 -3.31
C GLY A 50 -7.32 -2.66 -2.17
N ILE A 51 -6.50 -2.21 -1.22
CA ILE A 51 -6.92 -1.28 -0.17
C ILE A 51 -6.16 0.03 -0.41
N LEU A 52 -6.90 1.11 -0.64
CA LEU A 52 -6.36 2.45 -0.78
C LEU A 52 -6.22 3.09 0.60
N GLU A 53 -5.02 3.55 0.92
CA GLU A 53 -4.68 4.19 2.20
C GLU A 53 -4.61 5.71 1.99
N HIS A 54 -5.63 6.43 2.43
CA HIS A 54 -5.61 7.88 2.46
C HIS A 54 -4.87 8.35 3.70
N ASN A 55 -3.64 8.80 3.52
CA ASN A 55 -2.84 9.40 4.59
C ASN A 55 -3.12 10.90 4.61
N ILE A 56 -3.95 11.32 5.54
CA ILE A 56 -4.32 12.71 5.78
C ILE A 56 -3.37 13.26 6.85
N PHE A 57 -2.58 14.26 6.48
CA PHE A 57 -1.70 14.97 7.40
C PHE A 57 -2.37 16.27 7.82
N LEU A 58 -2.78 16.33 9.09
CA LEU A 58 -3.22 17.56 9.73
C LEU A 58 -1.96 18.30 10.20
N ILE A 59 -1.71 19.46 9.60
CA ILE A 59 -0.52 20.28 9.86
C ILE A 59 -1.01 21.54 10.59
N GLU A 60 -0.69 21.60 11.87
CA GLU A 60 -1.00 22.69 12.78
C GLU A 60 0.24 23.60 12.91
N GLU A 61 0.09 24.85 12.49
CA GLU A 61 1.02 25.96 12.68
C GLU A 61 0.33 27.02 13.56
N PRO A 62 1.05 28.00 14.16
CA PRO A 62 0.47 28.93 15.16
C PRO A 62 -0.83 29.63 14.76
N GLU A 63 -0.99 29.96 13.48
CA GLU A 63 -2.16 30.70 12.95
C GLU A 63 -2.85 29.96 11.78
N LEU A 64 -2.37 28.77 11.43
CA LEU A 64 -2.80 28.04 10.23
C LEU A 64 -3.03 26.57 10.56
N LEU A 65 -4.19 26.08 10.18
CA LEU A 65 -4.49 24.66 10.09
C LEU A 65 -4.66 24.31 8.61
N ARG A 66 -3.91 23.33 8.15
CA ARG A 66 -4.04 22.79 6.79
C ARG A 66 -4.04 21.27 6.81
N ALA A 67 -4.69 20.69 5.81
CA ALA A 67 -4.69 19.26 5.58
C ALA A 67 -4.03 18.96 4.24
N GLU A 68 -3.09 18.02 4.24
CA GLU A 68 -2.56 17.42 3.02
C GLU A 68 -3.00 15.96 2.93
N ILE A 69 -3.31 15.47 1.73
CA ILE A 69 -3.77 14.09 1.54
C ILE A 69 -2.82 13.40 0.56
N ALA A 70 -2.23 12.29 1.00
CA ALA A 70 -1.47 11.39 0.17
C ALA A 70 -2.19 10.03 0.12
N SER A 71 -2.76 9.70 -1.03
CA SER A 71 -3.40 8.39 -1.26
C SER A 71 -2.35 7.38 -1.75
N LEU A 72 -2.18 6.28 -1.01
CA LEU A 72 -1.24 5.22 -1.33
C LEU A 72 -2.01 3.91 -1.48
N MET A 73 -1.92 3.26 -2.64
CA MET A 73 -2.48 1.91 -2.77
C MET A 73 -1.60 0.95 -1.98
N ASN A 74 -2.17 0.22 -1.02
CA ASN A 74 -1.41 -0.69 -0.17
C ASN A 74 -0.63 -1.69 -1.06
N PRO A 75 0.70 -1.59 -1.10
CA PRO A 75 1.50 -2.34 -2.06
C PRO A 75 1.54 -3.84 -1.75
N ARG A 76 1.13 -4.27 -0.55
CA ARG A 76 1.09 -5.67 -0.12
C ARG A 76 -0.17 -6.41 -0.59
N ILE A 77 -1.21 -5.68 -1.00
CA ILE A 77 -2.53 -6.23 -1.35
C ILE A 77 -2.86 -5.97 -2.82
N LYS A 78 -2.03 -5.19 -3.51
CA LYS A 78 -2.33 -4.74 -4.87
C LYS A 78 -2.28 -5.86 -5.90
N TRP A 79 -1.26 -6.72 -5.85
CA TRP A 79 -0.96 -7.65 -6.94
C TRP A 79 -0.68 -9.06 -6.42
N THR A 80 -1.38 -10.05 -6.99
CA THR A 80 -1.02 -11.46 -6.87
C THR A 80 0.26 -11.74 -7.66
N PHE A 81 0.87 -12.91 -7.46
CA PHE A 81 1.99 -13.32 -8.31
C PHE A 81 1.61 -13.33 -9.80
N GLU A 82 0.38 -13.71 -10.16
CA GLU A 82 -0.07 -13.73 -11.55
C GLU A 82 -0.18 -12.32 -12.13
N ASP A 83 -0.61 -11.34 -11.33
CA ASP A 83 -0.61 -9.92 -11.73
C ASP A 83 0.82 -9.40 -11.94
N PHE A 84 1.74 -9.75 -11.04
CA PHE A 84 3.17 -9.43 -11.18
C PHE A 84 3.77 -10.07 -12.44
N ASP A 85 3.55 -11.36 -12.65
CA ASP A 85 4.07 -12.09 -13.82
C ASP A 85 3.57 -11.48 -15.12
N LYS A 86 2.28 -11.15 -15.20
CA LYS A 86 1.67 -10.51 -16.38
C LYS A 86 2.26 -9.12 -16.63
N ALA A 87 2.35 -8.27 -15.60
CA ALA A 87 2.88 -6.92 -15.74
C ALA A 87 4.35 -6.91 -16.14
N LEU A 88 5.17 -7.76 -15.52
CA LEU A 88 6.60 -7.86 -15.78
C LEU A 88 6.88 -8.47 -17.16
N LYS A 89 6.14 -9.50 -17.59
CA LYS A 89 6.24 -10.01 -18.97
C LYS A 89 5.86 -8.94 -20.00
N THR A 90 4.82 -8.16 -19.73
CA THR A 90 4.42 -7.01 -20.59
C THR A 90 5.53 -5.96 -20.67
N ALA A 91 6.26 -5.74 -19.58
CA ALA A 91 7.41 -4.83 -19.53
C ALA A 91 8.70 -5.42 -20.16
N GLY A 92 8.66 -6.64 -20.70
CA GLY A 92 9.79 -7.26 -21.42
C GLY A 92 10.71 -8.13 -20.57
N PHE A 93 10.32 -8.49 -19.34
CA PHE A 93 11.07 -9.45 -18.53
C PHE A 93 10.81 -10.88 -19.02
N ARG A 94 11.86 -11.71 -19.11
CA ARG A 94 11.76 -13.05 -19.73
C ARG A 94 11.35 -14.13 -18.75
N LYS A 95 11.77 -14.02 -17.50
CA LYS A 95 11.44 -14.96 -16.42
C LYS A 95 11.05 -14.19 -15.17
N VAL A 96 9.96 -14.64 -14.55
CA VAL A 96 9.47 -14.16 -13.25
C VAL A 96 9.26 -15.39 -12.37
N TYR A 97 9.79 -15.38 -11.15
CA TYR A 97 9.63 -16.48 -10.20
C TYR A 97 9.51 -15.97 -8.76
N MET A 98 8.92 -16.80 -7.90
CA MET A 98 8.81 -16.54 -6.46
C MET A 98 9.97 -17.15 -5.72
N THR A 99 10.47 -16.43 -4.72
CA THR A 99 11.42 -16.96 -3.72
C THR A 99 10.66 -17.49 -2.51
N GLU A 100 11.35 -18.24 -1.64
CA GLU A 100 10.78 -18.80 -0.40
C GLU A 100 10.20 -17.74 0.55
N GLY A 101 10.63 -16.47 0.42
CA GLY A 101 10.09 -15.33 1.18
C GLY A 101 8.84 -14.67 0.57
N ASN A 102 8.19 -15.28 -0.43
CA ASN A 102 7.11 -14.68 -1.21
C ASN A 102 7.49 -13.39 -1.95
N CYS A 103 8.78 -13.23 -2.30
CA CYS A 103 9.23 -12.11 -3.11
C CYS A 103 9.26 -12.52 -4.60
N ALA A 104 8.65 -11.70 -5.46
CA ALA A 104 8.75 -11.85 -6.91
C ALA A 104 10.10 -11.31 -7.42
N VAL A 105 10.83 -12.14 -8.18
CA VAL A 105 12.10 -11.80 -8.82
C VAL A 105 11.93 -11.87 -10.34
N ALA A 106 12.38 -10.84 -11.05
CA ALA A 106 12.28 -10.73 -12.50
C ALA A 106 13.66 -10.58 -13.13
N VAL A 107 13.93 -11.34 -14.19
CA VAL A 107 15.21 -11.30 -14.91
C VAL A 107 15.02 -10.63 -16.26
N LYS A 108 15.78 -9.55 -16.48
CA LYS A 108 15.93 -8.88 -17.78
C LYS A 108 17.19 -9.46 -18.46
N PRO A 109 17.19 -9.67 -19.80
CA PRO A 109 18.39 -10.05 -20.52
C PRO A 109 19.52 -9.03 -20.34
#